data_AF-A0A495R4J7-F1
#
_entry.id   AF-A0A495R4J7-F1
#
_cell.length_a   1.000
_cell.length_b   1.000
_cell.length_c   1.000
_cell.angle_alpha   90.00
_cell.angle_beta   90.00
_cell.angle_gamma   90.00
#
_symmetry.space_group_name_H-M   'P 1'
#
loop_
_entity.id
_entity.type
_entity.pdbx_description
1 polymer ?
#
loop_
_entity_poly.entity_id
_entity_poly.type
_entity_poly.pdbx_seq_one_letter_code
_entity_poly.pdbx_strand_id
1 'polypeptide(L)'
;MNILDAQVDWREDVGNDPRLEVLVDETPERSELRFEHEEGLWTAVDNGYVEYFAWSGDGNDGGFSGRSFEITTIDGEQITLEGPWSSRAGCVNKRRFGPVVDVRLATDPSVLEKGYTFRTGTLTLAAAKQAIDLTDDEAHLERVVKFDSDEPYWIPVRENVGDA
;
A
#
# COMPACT_ATOMS: atom_id res chain seq x y z
N MET A 1 5.40 -8.98 -10.13
CA MET A 1 5.93 -8.72 -8.78
C MET A 1 5.92 -10.00 -7.96
N ASN A 2 7.08 -10.41 -7.50
CA ASN A 2 7.30 -11.45 -6.49
C ASN A 2 7.92 -10.81 -5.25
N ILE A 3 7.50 -11.28 -4.07
CA ILE A 3 8.09 -10.87 -2.79
C ILE A 3 9.32 -11.73 -2.54
N LEU A 4 10.45 -11.08 -2.27
CA LEU A 4 11.75 -11.74 -2.10
C LEU A 4 12.16 -11.84 -0.64
N ASP A 5 11.90 -10.78 0.14
CA ASP A 5 12.30 -10.65 1.53
C ASP A 5 11.48 -9.54 2.21
N ALA A 6 11.47 -9.48 3.54
CA ALA A 6 10.82 -8.44 4.30
C ALA A 6 11.42 -8.22 5.69
N GLN A 7 11.24 -7.01 6.23
CA GLN A 7 11.50 -6.69 7.63
C GLN A 7 10.42 -5.76 8.17
N VAL A 8 10.36 -5.61 9.50
CA VAL A 8 9.48 -4.62 10.14
C VAL A 8 10.31 -3.48 10.70
N ASP A 9 10.02 -2.26 10.24
CA ASP A 9 10.45 -1.05 10.92
C ASP A 9 9.49 -0.78 12.09
N TRP A 10 9.90 -1.19 13.30
CA TRP A 10 9.11 -1.11 14.52
C TRP A 10 8.88 0.31 15.05
N ARG A 11 9.58 1.31 14.51
CA ARG A 11 9.35 2.73 14.84
C ARG A 11 9.45 3.06 16.34
N GLU A 12 10.28 2.33 17.10
CA GLU A 12 10.32 2.36 18.57
C GLU A 12 10.55 3.77 19.17
N ASP A 13 11.25 4.65 18.45
CA ASP A 13 11.60 6.00 18.92
C ASP A 13 10.63 7.10 18.43
N VAL A 14 9.55 6.75 17.73
CA VAL A 14 8.60 7.73 17.18
C VAL A 14 7.14 7.33 17.39
N GLY A 15 6.23 8.29 17.39
CA GLY A 15 4.79 8.05 17.56
C GLY A 15 4.07 7.51 16.31
N ASN A 16 4.78 6.86 15.39
CA ASN A 16 4.21 6.29 14.18
C ASN A 16 4.05 4.78 14.33
N ASP A 17 3.00 4.20 13.73
CA ASP A 17 2.83 2.75 13.68
C ASP A 17 4.03 2.06 13.01
N PRO A 18 4.33 0.81 13.40
CA PRO A 18 5.26 -0.06 12.68
C PRO A 18 4.93 -0.16 11.19
N ARG A 19 5.95 -0.33 10.36
CA ARG A 19 5.78 -0.48 8.91
C ARG A 19 6.47 -1.73 8.40
N LEU A 20 5.75 -2.45 7.55
CA LEU A 20 6.32 -3.55 6.78
C LEU A 20 7.15 -2.98 5.63
N GLU A 21 8.40 -3.39 5.56
CA GLU A 21 9.36 -3.06 4.52
C GLU A 21 9.61 -4.32 3.69
N VAL A 22 9.36 -4.26 2.38
CA VAL A 22 9.27 -5.43 1.51
C VAL A 22 10.21 -5.26 0.33
N LEU A 23 11.07 -6.25 0.12
CA LEU A 23 11.88 -6.39 -1.07
C LEU A 23 11.10 -7.18 -2.12
N VAL A 24 11.00 -6.64 -3.33
CA VAL A 24 10.36 -7.28 -4.48
C VAL A 24 11.32 -7.30 -5.67
N ASP A 25 11.09 -8.18 -6.63
CA ASP A 25 11.89 -8.22 -7.87
C ASP A 25 11.65 -7.01 -8.77
N GLU A 26 10.39 -6.64 -8.94
CA GLU A 26 9.92 -5.51 -9.73
C GLU A 26 8.54 -5.04 -9.27
N THR A 27 8.22 -3.78 -9.50
CA THR A 27 6.87 -3.24 -9.32
C THR A 27 6.20 -3.06 -10.69
N PRO A 28 4.90 -3.41 -10.85
CA PRO A 28 4.20 -3.22 -12.12
C PRO A 28 4.28 -1.78 -12.61
N GLU A 29 4.36 -1.57 -13.93
CA GLU A 29 4.21 -0.24 -14.48
C GLU A 29 2.74 0.17 -14.51
N ARG A 30 2.43 1.45 -14.27
CA ARG A 30 1.04 1.95 -14.25
C ARG A 30 0.28 1.66 -15.55
N SER A 31 0.96 1.65 -16.69
CA SER A 31 0.42 1.32 -18.02
C SER A 31 -0.08 -0.14 -18.13
N GLU A 32 0.45 -1.03 -17.30
CA GLU A 32 0.07 -2.45 -17.23
C GLU A 32 -1.13 -2.68 -16.31
N LEU A 33 -1.36 -1.75 -15.37
CA LEU A 33 -2.45 -1.82 -14.42
C LEU A 33 -3.81 -1.53 -15.05
N ARG A 34 -4.85 -2.13 -14.45
CA ARG A 34 -6.24 -1.94 -14.86
C ARG A 34 -7.05 -1.45 -13.68
N PHE A 35 -7.50 -0.20 -13.79
CA PHE A 35 -8.18 0.50 -12.70
C PHE A 35 -9.68 0.26 -12.76
N GLU A 36 -10.25 -0.05 -11.61
CA GLU A 36 -11.67 0.00 -11.32
C GLU A 36 -11.99 1.28 -10.53
N HIS A 37 -13.23 1.76 -10.64
CA HIS A 37 -13.69 2.97 -9.96
C HIS A 37 -14.84 2.67 -8.99
N GLU A 38 -14.79 3.25 -7.79
CA GLU A 38 -15.88 3.24 -6.81
C GLU A 38 -15.87 4.55 -6.00
N GLU A 39 -16.95 5.33 -6.08
CA GLU A 39 -17.17 6.51 -5.22
C GLU A 39 -15.91 7.41 -5.08
N GLY A 40 -15.36 7.86 -6.20
CA GLY A 40 -14.21 8.76 -6.26
C GLY A 40 -12.85 8.09 -6.00
N LEU A 41 -12.80 6.75 -5.93
CA LEU A 41 -11.57 5.99 -5.73
C LEU A 41 -11.29 5.11 -6.94
N TRP A 42 -10.18 5.36 -7.61
CA TRP A 42 -9.62 4.52 -8.67
C TRP A 42 -8.64 3.56 -8.05
N THR A 43 -8.82 2.25 -8.23
CA THR A 43 -7.94 1.22 -7.66
C THR A 43 -7.60 0.17 -8.70
N ALA A 44 -6.33 -0.18 -8.81
CA ALA A 44 -5.85 -1.31 -9.58
C ALA A 44 -5.15 -2.30 -8.65
N VAL A 45 -5.32 -3.59 -8.94
CA VAL A 45 -4.67 -4.69 -8.25
C VAL A 45 -3.99 -5.57 -9.30
N ASP A 46 -2.71 -5.85 -9.12
CA ASP A 46 -1.95 -6.78 -9.96
C ASP A 46 -0.99 -7.62 -9.11
N ASN A 47 -1.16 -8.94 -9.11
CA ASN A 47 -0.27 -9.88 -8.41
C ASN A 47 0.06 -9.48 -6.95
N GLY A 48 -0.94 -8.96 -6.23
CA GLY A 48 -0.79 -8.52 -4.84
C GLY A 48 -0.30 -7.08 -4.66
N TYR A 49 0.22 -6.43 -5.71
CA TYR A 49 0.47 -4.98 -5.75
C TYR A 49 -0.85 -4.22 -5.89
N VAL A 50 -0.96 -3.07 -5.22
CA VAL A 50 -2.13 -2.20 -5.31
C VAL A 50 -1.67 -0.77 -5.56
N GLU A 51 -2.27 -0.12 -6.55
CA GLU A 51 -2.16 1.32 -6.77
C GLU A 51 -3.55 1.93 -6.74
N TYR A 52 -3.70 3.07 -6.06
CA TYR A 52 -4.98 3.76 -5.97
C TYR A 52 -4.83 5.28 -5.96
N PHE A 53 -5.90 5.95 -6.41
CA PHE A 53 -6.03 7.39 -6.48
C PHE A 53 -7.43 7.79 -6.00
N ALA A 54 -7.50 8.83 -5.17
CA ALA A 54 -8.77 9.51 -4.90
C ALA A 54 -8.92 10.68 -5.87
N TRP A 55 -9.95 10.64 -6.71
CA TRP A 55 -10.25 11.67 -7.70
C TRP A 55 -11.74 11.75 -7.97
N SER A 56 -12.30 12.96 -7.89
CA SER A 56 -13.74 13.20 -7.91
C SER A 56 -14.35 13.24 -9.31
N GLY A 57 -13.55 13.46 -10.36
CA GLY A 57 -14.02 13.57 -11.73
C GLY A 57 -14.00 15.00 -12.31
N ASP A 58 -14.12 16.01 -11.45
CA ASP A 58 -14.34 17.39 -11.88
C ASP A 58 -13.04 18.23 -11.82
N GLY A 59 -12.30 18.24 -12.92
CA GLY A 59 -11.13 19.10 -13.08
C GLY A 59 -9.92 18.66 -12.24
N ASN A 60 -9.16 19.64 -11.75
CA ASN A 60 -7.95 19.41 -10.96
C ASN A 60 -8.31 19.45 -9.47
N ASP A 61 -8.23 18.29 -8.81
CA ASP A 61 -8.52 18.14 -7.38
C ASP A 61 -7.41 18.72 -6.46
N GLY A 62 -6.37 19.32 -7.04
CA GLY A 62 -5.25 19.97 -6.36
C GLY A 62 -4.21 19.01 -5.77
N GLY A 63 -4.45 17.70 -5.88
CA GLY A 63 -3.55 16.65 -5.44
C GLY A 63 -2.29 16.55 -6.32
N PHE A 64 -1.20 16.02 -5.76
CA PHE A 64 0.11 15.93 -6.42
C PHE A 64 0.57 17.22 -7.14
N SER A 65 0.27 18.39 -6.57
CA SER A 65 0.57 19.70 -7.19
C SER A 65 -0.03 19.87 -8.58
N GLY A 66 -1.19 19.26 -8.84
CA GLY A 66 -1.90 19.30 -10.12
C GLY A 66 -1.30 18.38 -11.18
N ARG A 67 -0.46 17.42 -10.81
CA ARG A 67 0.10 16.45 -11.76
C ARG A 67 -0.99 15.57 -12.35
N SER A 68 -0.92 15.37 -13.67
CA SER A 68 -1.78 14.46 -14.42
C SER A 68 -1.23 13.03 -14.39
N PHE A 69 -2.11 12.04 -14.27
CA PHE A 69 -1.79 10.62 -14.34
C PHE A 69 -2.69 9.95 -15.36
N GLU A 70 -2.08 9.32 -16.36
CA GLU A 70 -2.80 8.47 -17.32
C GLU A 70 -2.99 7.08 -16.71
N ILE A 71 -4.22 6.60 -16.72
CA ILE A 71 -4.61 5.27 -16.26
C ILE A 71 -5.42 4.55 -17.33
N THR A 72 -5.33 3.22 -17.35
CA THR A 72 -6.17 2.36 -18.18
C THR A 72 -7.21 1.67 -17.31
N THR A 73 -8.49 1.75 -17.67
CA THR A 73 -9.57 1.08 -16.94
C THR A 73 -9.60 -0.42 -17.25
N ILE A 74 -10.37 -1.19 -16.47
CA ILE A 74 -10.62 -2.62 -16.75
C ILE A 74 -11.22 -2.88 -18.13
N ASP A 75 -11.97 -1.92 -18.68
CA ASP A 75 -12.58 -2.00 -20.03
C ASP A 75 -11.62 -1.52 -21.14
N GLY A 76 -10.40 -1.11 -20.78
CA GLY A 76 -9.37 -0.64 -21.71
C GLY A 76 -9.49 0.84 -22.09
N GLU A 77 -10.37 1.60 -21.45
CA GLU A 77 -10.47 3.04 -21.64
C GLU A 77 -9.26 3.75 -21.02
N GLN A 78 -8.73 4.77 -21.69
CA GLN A 78 -7.68 5.63 -21.14
C GLN A 78 -8.32 6.86 -20.50
N ILE A 79 -7.99 7.10 -19.23
CA ILE A 79 -8.49 8.24 -18.46
C ILE A 79 -7.29 9.02 -17.90
N THR A 80 -7.37 10.35 -17.98
CA THR A 80 -6.39 11.23 -17.34
C THR A 80 -6.97 11.75 -16.03
N LEU A 81 -6.33 11.37 -14.92
CA LEU A 81 -6.62 11.91 -13.59
C LEU A 81 -5.82 13.19 -13.40
N GLU A 82 -6.50 14.34 -13.39
CA GLU A 82 -5.87 15.65 -13.19
C GLU A 82 -5.79 15.97 -11.69
N GLY A 83 -4.58 15.98 -11.15
CA GLY A 83 -4.33 16.28 -9.73
C GLY A 83 -5.04 15.36 -8.73
N PRO A 84 -5.00 14.02 -8.88
CA PRO A 84 -5.59 13.11 -7.90
C PRO A 84 -4.86 13.19 -6.56
N TRP A 85 -5.50 12.73 -5.49
CA TRP A 85 -4.85 12.51 -4.20
C TRP A 85 -4.35 11.07 -4.10
N SER A 86 -3.19 10.86 -3.46
CA SER A 86 -2.67 9.51 -3.19
C SER A 86 -3.58 8.67 -2.30
N SER A 87 -4.57 9.30 -1.64
CA SER A 87 -5.43 8.67 -0.63
C SER A 87 -4.62 7.96 0.47
N ARG A 88 -5.18 6.92 1.10
CA ARG A 88 -4.57 6.05 2.13
C ARG A 88 -5.30 4.70 2.24
N ALA A 89 -4.63 3.66 2.73
CA ALA A 89 -5.20 2.31 2.80
C ALA A 89 -6.56 2.25 3.52
N GLY A 90 -6.74 3.03 4.59
CA GLY A 90 -8.01 3.08 5.32
C GLY A 90 -9.22 3.49 4.47
N CYS A 91 -9.03 4.37 3.49
CA CYS A 91 -10.08 4.76 2.55
C CYS A 91 -10.42 3.61 1.58
N VAL A 92 -9.41 2.90 1.09
CA VAL A 92 -9.57 1.72 0.22
C VAL A 92 -10.24 0.57 0.97
N ASN A 93 -9.86 0.37 2.24
CA ASN A 93 -10.34 -0.72 3.09
C ASN A 93 -11.80 -0.59 3.52
N LYS A 94 -12.41 0.57 3.31
CA LYS A 94 -13.85 0.78 3.48
C LYS A 94 -14.67 0.40 2.25
N ARG A 95 -14.01 0.13 1.14
CA ARG A 95 -14.58 -0.12 -0.20
C ARG A 95 -14.33 -1.56 -0.62
N ARG A 96 -14.89 -1.98 -1.75
CA ARG A 96 -14.81 -3.38 -2.20
C ARG A 96 -13.39 -3.84 -2.58
N PHE A 97 -12.46 -2.90 -2.74
CA PHE A 97 -11.08 -3.16 -3.14
C PHE A 97 -10.16 -3.55 -1.96
N GLY A 98 -10.60 -3.34 -0.73
CA GLY A 98 -9.90 -3.79 0.47
C GLY A 98 -10.09 -5.27 0.77
N PRO A 99 -9.30 -5.85 1.70
CA PRO A 99 -8.30 -5.16 2.52
C PRO A 99 -6.90 -5.08 1.86
N VAL A 100 -6.26 -3.93 2.05
CA VAL A 100 -4.92 -3.57 1.60
C VAL A 100 -4.11 -2.98 2.75
N VAL A 101 -2.78 -3.03 2.62
CA VAL A 101 -1.80 -2.63 3.63
C VAL A 101 -0.80 -1.68 2.99
N ASP A 102 -0.64 -0.49 3.57
CA ASP A 102 0.42 0.42 3.15
C ASP A 102 1.77 -0.12 3.64
N VAL A 103 2.70 -0.26 2.71
CA VAL A 103 4.04 -0.84 2.92
C VAL A 103 5.12 0.08 2.36
N ARG A 104 6.36 -0.31 2.57
CA ARG A 104 7.55 0.28 1.97
C ARG A 104 8.18 -0.72 1.01
N LEU A 105 8.26 -0.38 -0.26
CA LEU A 105 8.78 -1.26 -1.30
C LEU A 105 10.21 -0.88 -1.66
N ALA A 106 11.04 -1.90 -1.91
CA ALA A 106 12.35 -1.78 -2.52
C ALA A 106 12.51 -2.84 -3.63
N THR A 107 13.30 -2.52 -4.65
CA THR A 107 13.76 -3.48 -5.67
C THR A 107 15.27 -3.70 -5.64
N ASP A 108 15.99 -2.92 -4.83
CA ASP A 108 17.42 -3.08 -4.57
C ASP A 108 17.57 -3.71 -3.16
N PRO A 109 18.14 -4.93 -3.04
CA PRO A 109 18.35 -5.58 -1.74
C PRO A 109 19.13 -4.73 -0.74
N SER A 110 20.04 -3.87 -1.21
CA SER A 110 20.83 -3.00 -0.33
C SER A 110 19.99 -1.99 0.44
N VAL A 111 18.76 -1.71 0.01
CA VAL A 111 17.81 -0.83 0.69
C VAL A 111 17.31 -1.47 1.99
N LEU A 112 17.07 -2.79 1.98
CA LEU A 112 16.62 -3.54 3.15
C LEU A 112 17.72 -3.56 4.21
N GLU A 113 18.94 -3.93 3.81
CA GLU A 113 20.13 -3.93 4.68
C GLU A 113 20.42 -2.57 5.32
N LYS A 114 20.19 -1.47 4.58
CA LYS A 114 20.42 -0.11 5.04
C LYS A 114 19.28 0.43 5.92
N GLY A 115 18.04 -0.05 5.73
CA GLY A 115 16.85 0.43 6.43
C GLY A 115 16.35 1.82 5.99
N TYR A 116 16.70 2.31 4.79
CA TYR A 116 16.20 3.59 4.27
C TYR A 116 16.23 3.67 2.73
N THR A 117 15.52 4.65 2.15
CA THR A 117 15.27 4.88 0.70
C THR A 117 14.17 4.04 0.03
N PHE A 118 13.35 3.35 0.81
CA PHE A 118 12.15 2.69 0.30
C PHE A 118 11.19 3.65 -0.41
N ARG A 119 10.47 3.14 -1.41
CA ARG A 119 9.32 3.80 -2.02
C ARG A 119 8.06 3.46 -1.24
N THR A 120 7.11 4.39 -1.21
CA THR A 120 5.77 4.07 -0.71
C THR A 120 5.09 3.09 -1.66
N GLY A 121 4.33 2.14 -1.12
CA GLY A 121 3.53 1.22 -1.91
C GLY A 121 2.41 0.62 -1.07
N THR A 122 1.56 -0.17 -1.71
CA THR A 122 0.47 -0.86 -1.05
C THR A 122 0.38 -2.28 -1.58
N LEU A 123 0.17 -3.23 -0.67
CA LEU A 123 -0.09 -4.63 -0.99
C LEU A 123 -1.52 -5.01 -0.61
N THR A 124 -2.10 -5.98 -1.31
CA THR A 124 -3.28 -6.69 -0.78
C THR A 124 -2.92 -7.32 0.56
N LEU A 125 -3.90 -7.48 1.46
CA LEU A 125 -3.64 -8.13 2.76
C LEU A 125 -3.04 -9.54 2.61
N ALA A 126 -3.42 -10.28 1.56
CA ALA A 126 -2.87 -11.61 1.30
C ALA A 126 -1.36 -11.55 0.98
N ALA A 127 -0.95 -10.63 0.11
CA ALA A 127 0.46 -10.41 -0.21
C ALA A 127 1.24 -9.84 0.98
N ALA A 128 0.65 -8.94 1.77
CA ALA A 128 1.28 -8.42 2.98
C ALA A 128 1.49 -9.51 4.05
N LYS A 129 0.57 -10.50 4.15
CA LYS A 129 0.77 -11.68 5.00
C LYS A 129 1.90 -12.57 4.51
N GLN A 130 2.03 -12.78 3.20
CA GLN A 130 3.18 -13.50 2.66
C GLN A 130 4.49 -12.79 2.98
N ALA A 131 4.52 -11.46 2.91
CA ALA A 131 5.69 -10.68 3.27
C ALA A 131 6.00 -10.77 4.77
N ILE A 132 5.02 -10.65 5.67
CA ILE A 132 5.30 -10.72 7.11
C ILE A 132 5.79 -12.11 7.55
N ASP A 133 5.37 -13.17 6.86
CA ASP A 133 5.88 -14.53 7.12
C ASP A 133 7.36 -14.73 6.74
N LEU A 134 7.96 -13.79 5.99
CA LEU A 134 9.38 -13.80 5.62
C LEU A 134 10.26 -13.04 6.61
N THR A 135 9.69 -12.27 7.54
CA THR A 135 10.47 -11.48 8.49
C THR A 135 11.13 -12.39 9.51
N ASP A 136 12.33 -12.02 9.97
CA ASP A 136 13.02 -12.73 11.07
C ASP A 136 12.31 -12.56 12.43
N ASP A 137 11.41 -11.58 12.55
CA ASP A 137 10.60 -11.33 13.74
C ASP A 137 9.37 -12.24 13.80
N GLU A 138 9.02 -12.74 14.99
CA GLU A 138 7.70 -13.33 15.23
C GLU A 138 6.65 -12.20 15.23
N ALA A 139 6.04 -11.96 14.07
CA ALA A 139 5.11 -10.87 13.86
C ALA A 139 3.90 -11.28 13.01
N HIS A 140 2.78 -10.58 13.20
CA HIS A 140 1.59 -10.74 12.36
C HIS A 140 0.91 -9.39 12.10
N LEU A 141 -0.04 -9.38 11.16
CA LEU A 141 -0.82 -8.18 10.83
C LEU A 141 -2.12 -8.17 11.62
N GLU A 142 -2.26 -7.19 12.53
CA GLU A 142 -3.46 -6.99 13.32
C GLU A 142 -4.35 -5.89 12.72
N ARG A 143 -5.66 -6.14 12.67
CA ARG A 143 -6.62 -5.13 12.23
C ARG A 143 -6.85 -4.11 13.35
N VAL A 144 -6.57 -2.84 13.06
CA VAL A 144 -6.87 -1.70 13.93
C VAL A 144 -7.84 -0.74 13.25
N VAL A 145 -8.58 0.03 14.04
CA VAL A 145 -9.45 1.09 13.54
C VAL A 145 -8.82 2.43 13.94
N LYS A 146 -8.61 3.31 12.97
CA LYS A 146 -7.93 4.60 13.18
C LYS A 146 -8.73 5.76 12.62
N PHE A 147 -8.38 6.95 13.12
CA PHE A 147 -8.98 8.25 12.75
C PHE A 147 -10.46 8.36 13.10
N ASP A 148 -10.99 9.59 13.03
CA ASP A 148 -12.39 9.88 13.40
C ASP A 148 -13.42 9.26 12.44
N SER A 149 -12.96 8.72 11.32
CA SER A 149 -13.78 8.10 10.29
C SER A 149 -13.90 6.58 10.46
N ASP A 150 -13.39 5.95 11.52
CA ASP A 150 -13.41 4.48 11.69
C ASP A 150 -12.74 3.74 10.51
N GLU A 151 -11.57 4.20 10.07
CA GLU A 151 -10.87 3.57 8.96
C GLU A 151 -10.13 2.30 9.40
N PRO A 152 -10.35 1.15 8.72
CA PRO A 152 -9.66 -0.08 9.03
C PRO A 152 -8.25 -0.10 8.42
N TYR A 153 -7.26 -0.36 9.27
CA TYR A 153 -5.86 -0.58 8.92
C TYR A 153 -5.42 -1.95 9.39
N TRP A 154 -4.36 -2.46 8.77
CA TRP A 154 -3.63 -3.64 9.25
C TRP A 154 -2.20 -3.22 9.51
N ILE A 155 -1.72 -3.43 10.73
CA ILE A 155 -0.39 -3.01 11.16
C ILE A 155 0.40 -4.22 11.66
N PRO A 156 1.73 -4.25 11.47
CA PRO A 156 2.57 -5.25 12.12
C PRO A 156 2.50 -5.13 13.64
N VAL A 157 2.35 -6.27 14.31
CA VAL A 157 2.45 -6.41 15.76
C VAL A 157 3.35 -7.59 16.08
N ARG A 158 4.13 -7.49 17.16
CA ARG A 158 4.93 -8.62 17.66
C ARG A 158 3.98 -9.67 18.22
N GLU A 159 4.27 -10.94 18.00
CA GLU A 159 3.66 -11.98 18.79
C GLU A 159 4.15 -11.82 20.24
N ASN A 160 3.21 -11.69 21.18
CA ASN A 160 3.57 -11.75 22.59
C ASN A 160 3.94 -13.20 22.91
N VAL A 161 5.23 -13.51 22.89
CA VAL A 161 5.75 -14.67 23.62
C VAL A 161 5.53 -14.35 25.09
N GLY A 162 4.39 -14.76 25.64
CA GLY A 162 4.07 -14.55 27.04
C GLY A 162 5.23 -15.04 27.91
N ASP A 163 5.64 -14.23 28.89
CA ASP A 163 6.60 -14.61 29.92
C ASP A 163 6.20 -15.99 30.49
N ALA A 164 7.02 -17.00 30.20
CA ALA A 164 6.91 -18.35 30.76
C ALA A 164 7.71 -18.45 32.07
#